data_AF-A0A8S3E8G6-F1
#
_entry.id   AF-A0A8S3E8G6-F1
#
_cell.length_a   1.000
_cell.length_b   1.000
_cell.length_c   1.000
_cell.angle_alpha   90.00
_cell.angle_beta   90.00
_cell.angle_gamma   90.00
#
_symmetry.space_group_name_H-M   'P 1'
#
loop_
_entity.id
_entity.type
_entity.pdbx_description
1 polymer ?
#
loop_
_entity_poly.entity_id
_entity_poly.type
_entity_poly.pdbx_seq_one_letter_code
_entity_poly.pdbx_strand_id
1 'polypeptide(L)'
;ADHTYRIDFIPYVNHSIDRIIHAPPDILLNELESNSEFQNASKTFLNQLQNAVQRRVINIPSLCRQCKQFADSILRPLNGCQHAKLAILFSGGIDSTVLASLVDRVLPINEPIDLLNVAFFSAVSAPPADRQTGLQALTELNPERHWNFVKIDINLNELQHYRESIIKNVIYPCSTVLDDSIGSALWFAARGNGILHQDNVP
;
A
#
# COMPACT_ATOMS: atom_id res chain seq x y z
N ALA A 1 11.66 16.41 32.29
CA ALA A 1 10.64 15.74 33.13
C ALA A 1 9.78 14.93 32.17
N ASP A 2 9.99 13.61 32.10
CA ASP A 2 9.27 12.75 31.18
C ASP A 2 7.80 12.65 31.61
N HIS A 3 6.91 13.21 30.81
CA HIS A 3 5.48 13.07 30.98
C HIS A 3 5.06 11.79 30.25
N THR A 4 5.08 10.67 30.98
CA THR A 4 4.49 9.44 30.50
C THR A 4 2.97 9.62 30.47
N TYR A 5 2.44 9.80 29.26
CA TYR A 5 1.01 9.77 29.00
C TYR A 5 0.54 8.31 29.02
N ARG A 6 -0.36 7.99 29.94
CA ARG A 6 -0.98 6.67 30.01
C ARG A 6 -2.37 6.77 29.40
N ILE A 7 -2.60 6.02 28.34
CA ILE A 7 -3.95 5.87 27.79
C ILE A 7 -4.71 4.94 28.72
N ASP A 8 -5.54 5.49 29.59
CA ASP A 8 -6.52 4.72 30.35
C ASP A 8 -7.72 4.45 29.42
N PHE A 9 -7.59 3.42 28.58
CA PHE A 9 -8.75 2.82 27.93
C PHE A 9 -9.57 2.14 29.02
N ILE A 10 -10.77 2.68 29.29
CA ILE A 10 -11.85 1.88 29.85
C ILE A 10 -12.49 1.23 28.62
N PRO A 11 -12.16 -0.02 28.26
CA PRO A 11 -12.85 -0.68 27.17
C PRO A 11 -14.34 -0.65 27.51
N TYR A 12 -15.16 -0.20 26.56
CA TYR A 12 -16.59 -0.40 26.67
C TYR A 12 -16.83 -1.90 26.53
N VAL A 13 -16.82 -2.62 27.66
CA VAL A 13 -17.00 -4.07 27.69
C VAL A 13 -18.46 -4.33 27.41
N ASN A 14 -18.81 -4.49 26.13
CA ASN A 14 -20.08 -5.08 25.78
C ASN A 14 -19.94 -6.59 25.98
N HIS A 15 -20.61 -7.14 27.01
CA HIS A 15 -20.50 -8.54 27.40
C HIS A 15 -20.82 -9.53 26.27
N SER A 16 -21.48 -9.09 25.20
CA SER A 16 -21.77 -9.87 23.99
C SER A 16 -20.53 -10.15 23.14
N ILE A 17 -19.61 -9.20 22.95
CA ILE A 17 -18.38 -9.41 22.15
C ILE A 17 -17.30 -10.08 22.99
N ASP A 18 -17.24 -9.78 24.29
CA ASP A 18 -16.25 -10.32 25.22
C ASP A 18 -16.32 -11.86 25.32
N ARG A 19 -17.52 -12.44 25.18
CA ARG A 19 -17.69 -13.90 25.10
C ARG A 19 -17.18 -14.48 23.78
N ILE A 20 -17.36 -13.76 22.69
CA ILE A 20 -17.00 -14.21 21.33
C ILE A 20 -15.48 -14.21 21.17
N ILE A 21 -14.76 -13.19 21.67
CA ILE A 21 -13.29 -13.15 21.56
C ILE A 21 -12.57 -14.29 22.31
N HIS A 22 -13.27 -14.94 23.24
CA HIS A 22 -12.80 -16.12 23.97
C HIS A 22 -13.32 -17.43 23.38
N ALA A 23 -14.08 -17.36 22.28
CA ALA A 23 -14.54 -18.54 21.58
C ALA A 23 -13.36 -19.29 20.93
N PRO A 24 -13.46 -20.62 20.80
CA PRO A 24 -12.51 -21.42 20.04
C PRO A 24 -12.28 -20.87 18.61
N PRO A 25 -11.05 -20.91 18.07
CA PRO A 25 -10.72 -20.35 16.76
C PRO A 25 -11.58 -20.87 15.59
N ASP A 26 -12.08 -22.10 15.71
CA ASP A 26 -12.93 -22.77 14.72
C ASP A 26 -14.35 -22.20 14.63
N ILE A 27 -14.86 -21.56 15.69
CA ILE A 27 -16.19 -20.93 15.69
C ILE A 27 -16.12 -19.40 15.78
N LEU A 28 -14.98 -18.85 16.20
CA LEU A 28 -14.76 -17.42 16.41
C LEU A 28 -15.22 -16.57 15.22
N LEU A 29 -14.82 -16.94 13.99
CA LEU A 29 -15.16 -16.16 12.80
C LEU A 29 -16.67 -16.15 12.56
N ASN A 30 -17.32 -17.32 12.65
CA ASN A 30 -18.77 -17.46 12.44
C ASN A 30 -19.57 -16.70 13.52
N GLU A 31 -19.10 -16.71 14.76
CA GLU A 31 -19.73 -15.97 15.86
C GLU A 31 -19.58 -14.45 15.70
N LEU A 32 -18.38 -13.98 15.31
CA LEU A 32 -18.15 -12.57 14.97
C LEU A 32 -19.02 -12.15 13.80
N GLU A 33 -19.08 -12.95 12.74
CA GLU A 33 -19.91 -12.68 11.58
C GLU A 33 -21.40 -12.69 11.90
N SER A 34 -21.86 -13.49 12.86
CA SER A 34 -23.27 -13.51 13.26
C SER A 34 -23.65 -12.34 14.19
N ASN A 35 -22.67 -11.63 14.73
CA ASN A 35 -22.89 -10.52 15.66
C ASN A 35 -23.18 -9.21 14.91
N SER A 36 -24.39 -8.67 15.07
CA SER A 36 -24.84 -7.47 14.37
C SER A 36 -24.04 -6.20 14.73
N GLU A 37 -23.56 -6.08 15.96
CA GLU A 37 -22.73 -4.95 16.40
C GLU A 37 -21.35 -5.00 15.71
N PHE A 38 -20.71 -6.17 15.70
CA PHE A 38 -19.45 -6.38 14.99
C PHE A 38 -19.61 -6.13 13.48
N GLN A 39 -20.66 -6.68 12.85
CA GLN A 39 -20.96 -6.41 11.45
C GLN A 39 -21.13 -4.91 11.18
N ASN A 40 -21.88 -4.20 12.02
CA ASN A 40 -22.10 -2.76 11.87
C ASN A 40 -20.82 -1.96 12.06
N ALA A 41 -20.00 -2.30 13.05
CA ALA A 41 -18.70 -1.67 13.29
C ALA A 41 -17.75 -1.91 12.12
N SER A 42 -17.63 -3.16 11.65
CA SER A 42 -16.80 -3.56 10.51
C SER A 42 -17.23 -2.85 9.23
N LYS A 43 -18.54 -2.84 8.92
CA LYS A 43 -19.09 -2.12 7.77
C LYS A 43 -18.84 -0.62 7.85
N THR A 44 -19.01 -0.02 9.03
CA THR A 44 -18.75 1.40 9.24
C THR A 44 -17.27 1.71 9.05
N PHE A 45 -16.39 0.89 9.61
CA PHE A 45 -14.94 1.02 9.47
C PHE A 45 -14.52 0.92 8.00
N LEU A 46 -14.98 -0.11 7.29
CA LEU A 46 -14.70 -0.29 5.86
C LEU A 46 -15.19 0.91 5.03
N ASN A 47 -16.39 1.41 5.29
CA ASN A 47 -16.92 2.59 4.61
C ASN A 47 -16.05 3.84 4.87
N GLN A 48 -15.60 4.05 6.11
CA GLN A 48 -14.73 5.19 6.42
C GLN A 48 -13.37 5.09 5.73
N LEU A 49 -12.78 3.89 5.68
CA LEU A 49 -11.54 3.65 4.93
C LEU A 49 -11.73 3.90 3.43
N GLN A 50 -12.80 3.35 2.83
CA GLN A 50 -13.10 3.55 1.42
C GLN A 50 -13.32 5.03 1.08
N ASN A 51 -14.05 5.77 1.92
CA ASN A 51 -14.24 7.22 1.76
C ASN A 51 -12.92 8.00 1.90
N ALA A 52 -12.03 7.57 2.79
CA ALA A 52 -10.72 8.19 2.95
C ALA A 52 -9.83 7.97 1.72
N VAL A 53 -9.84 6.77 1.13
CA VAL A 53 -9.15 6.46 -0.13
C VAL A 53 -9.78 7.25 -1.28
N GLN A 54 -11.11 7.24 -1.39
CA GLN A 54 -11.82 7.94 -2.46
C GLN A 54 -11.48 9.42 -2.54
N ARG A 55 -11.44 10.12 -1.39
CA ARG A 55 -11.05 11.55 -1.35
C ARG A 55 -9.65 11.83 -1.89
N ARG A 56 -8.74 10.85 -1.79
CA ARG A 56 -7.35 10.99 -2.27
C ARG A 56 -7.21 10.67 -3.75
N VAL A 57 -8.04 9.78 -4.28
CA VAL A 57 -7.92 9.32 -5.68
C VAL A 57 -8.85 10.03 -6.66
N ILE A 58 -9.97 10.61 -6.21
CA ILE A 58 -10.98 11.22 -7.11
C ILE A 58 -10.46 12.44 -7.89
N ASN A 59 -9.45 13.13 -7.36
CA ASN A 59 -8.85 14.31 -7.98
C ASN A 59 -7.64 13.98 -8.88
N ILE A 60 -7.33 12.70 -9.07
CA ILE A 60 -6.26 12.28 -9.98
C ILE A 60 -6.69 12.70 -11.40
N PRO A 61 -5.86 13.49 -12.12
CA PRO A 61 -6.18 13.92 -13.48
C PRO A 61 -6.47 12.73 -14.41
N SER A 62 -7.35 12.89 -15.39
CA SER A 62 -7.68 11.81 -16.34
C SER A 62 -6.52 11.44 -17.27
N LEU A 63 -5.55 12.35 -17.46
CA LEU A 63 -4.36 12.17 -18.30
C LEU A 63 -3.09 12.23 -17.46
N CYS A 64 -2.14 11.33 -17.77
CA CYS A 64 -0.77 11.44 -17.26
C CYS A 64 -0.06 12.67 -17.85
N ARG A 65 1.09 13.05 -17.26
CA ARG A 65 1.87 14.21 -17.71
C ARG A 65 2.23 14.16 -19.20
N GLN A 66 2.66 13.00 -19.69
CA GLN A 66 3.07 12.82 -21.08
C GLN A 66 1.89 12.93 -22.06
N CYS A 67 0.78 12.26 -21.76
CA CYS A 67 -0.42 12.35 -22.59
C CYS A 67 -1.02 13.75 -22.60
N LYS A 68 -0.96 14.48 -21.48
CA LYS A 68 -1.38 15.88 -21.43
C LYS A 68 -0.52 16.76 -22.33
N GLN A 69 0.80 16.64 -22.23
CA GLN A 69 1.74 17.38 -23.09
C GLN A 69 1.52 17.07 -24.58
N PHE A 70 1.23 15.81 -24.91
CA PHE A 70 0.90 15.42 -26.28
C PHE A 70 -0.45 15.98 -26.73
N ALA A 71 -1.50 15.93 -25.90
CA ALA A 71 -2.80 16.51 -26.22
C ALA A 71 -2.70 18.02 -26.48
N ASP A 72 -1.92 18.73 -25.67
CA ASP A 72 -1.65 20.16 -25.80
C ASP A 72 -0.90 20.46 -27.10
N SER A 73 0.04 19.61 -27.51
CA SER A 73 0.82 19.82 -28.76
C SER A 73 0.01 19.62 -30.03
N ILE A 74 -1.00 18.75 -30.00
CA ILE A 74 -1.91 18.52 -31.14
C ILE A 74 -3.22 19.34 -31.06
N LEU A 75 -3.37 20.20 -30.04
CA LEU A 75 -4.56 21.02 -29.77
C LEU A 75 -5.87 20.21 -29.77
N ARG A 76 -5.81 18.95 -29.32
CA ARG A 76 -6.96 18.04 -29.32
C ARG A 76 -7.09 17.35 -27.96
N PRO A 77 -8.28 17.36 -27.33
CA PRO A 77 -8.49 16.65 -26.08
C PRO A 77 -8.37 15.14 -26.29
N LEU A 78 -7.67 14.47 -25.38
CA LEU A 78 -7.66 13.02 -25.25
C LEU A 78 -8.71 12.58 -24.23
N ASN A 79 -9.46 11.53 -24.54
CA ASN A 79 -10.44 10.93 -23.64
C ASN A 79 -9.78 9.92 -22.69
N GLY A 80 -8.81 10.39 -21.90
CA GLY A 80 -8.04 9.58 -20.96
C GLY A 80 -6.78 8.94 -21.56
N CYS A 81 -6.03 8.24 -20.71
CA CYS A 81 -4.87 7.45 -21.11
C CYS A 81 -4.83 6.11 -20.37
N GLN A 82 -4.21 5.11 -20.98
CA GLN A 82 -4.02 3.78 -20.39
C GLN A 82 -2.77 3.68 -19.50
N HIS A 83 -2.16 4.81 -19.14
CA HIS A 83 -1.02 4.84 -18.23
C HIS A 83 -1.51 4.79 -16.79
N ALA A 84 -0.72 4.18 -15.91
CA ALA A 84 -0.96 4.27 -14.48
C ALA A 84 -0.77 5.72 -14.02
N LYS A 85 -1.72 6.18 -13.21
CA LYS A 85 -1.75 7.55 -12.66
C LYS A 85 -1.64 7.56 -11.14
N LEU A 86 -1.72 6.37 -10.54
CA LEU A 86 -1.61 6.12 -9.12
C LEU A 86 -0.61 5.00 -8.91
N ALA A 87 0.22 5.18 -7.90
CA ALA A 87 1.13 4.18 -7.41
C ALA A 87 0.90 3.94 -5.91
N ILE A 88 1.06 2.70 -5.47
CA ILE A 88 0.95 2.27 -4.08
C ILE A 88 2.29 1.68 -3.66
N LEU A 89 2.83 2.12 -2.54
CA LEU A 89 3.96 1.43 -1.91
C LEU A 89 3.45 0.10 -1.36
N PHE A 90 3.92 -0.99 -1.95
CA PHE A 90 3.31 -2.30 -1.81
C PHE A 90 4.32 -3.33 -1.31
N SER A 91 4.31 -3.60 -0.01
CA SER A 91 5.16 -4.62 0.61
C SER A 91 4.54 -6.03 0.57
N GLY A 92 3.23 -6.13 0.33
CA GLY A 92 2.46 -7.36 0.46
C GLY A 92 1.93 -7.61 1.88
N GLY A 93 2.27 -6.76 2.84
CA GLY A 93 1.64 -6.77 4.16
C GLY A 93 0.18 -6.32 4.09
N ILE A 94 -0.60 -6.72 5.11
CA ILE A 94 -2.06 -6.51 5.18
C ILE A 94 -2.48 -5.06 4.89
N ASP A 95 -1.77 -4.07 5.42
CA ASP A 95 -2.10 -2.66 5.25
C ASP A 95 -2.03 -2.23 3.77
N SER A 96 -0.95 -2.61 3.08
CA SER A 96 -0.75 -2.27 1.67
C SER A 96 -1.71 -3.04 0.75
N THR A 97 -2.04 -4.29 1.10
CA THR A 97 -2.99 -5.13 0.36
C THR A 97 -4.42 -4.62 0.52
N VAL A 98 -4.82 -4.26 1.74
CA VAL A 98 -6.13 -3.62 1.99
C VAL A 98 -6.21 -2.29 1.26
N LEU A 99 -5.15 -1.47 1.28
CA LEU A 99 -5.13 -0.21 0.55
C LEU A 99 -5.27 -0.44 -0.97
N ALA A 100 -4.54 -1.40 -1.55
CA ALA A 100 -4.68 -1.76 -2.96
C ALA A 100 -6.10 -2.22 -3.31
N SER A 101 -6.70 -3.09 -2.48
CA SER A 101 -8.08 -3.54 -2.66
C SER A 101 -9.10 -2.39 -2.57
N LEU A 102 -8.91 -1.44 -1.65
CA LEU A 102 -9.80 -0.27 -1.53
C LEU A 102 -9.67 0.68 -2.71
N VAL A 103 -8.46 0.87 -3.24
CA VAL A 103 -8.22 1.68 -4.42
C VAL A 103 -8.87 1.05 -5.66
N ASP A 104 -8.76 -0.27 -5.83
CA ASP A 104 -9.41 -1.01 -6.93
C ASP A 104 -10.93 -0.77 -6.98
N ARG A 105 -11.59 -0.74 -5.81
CA ARG A 105 -13.04 -0.48 -5.72
C ARG A 105 -13.45 0.93 -6.13
N VAL A 106 -12.53 1.88 -6.12
CA VAL A 106 -12.82 3.30 -6.37
C VAL A 106 -12.41 3.73 -7.78
N LEU A 107 -11.28 3.23 -8.29
CA LEU A 107 -10.80 3.60 -9.61
C LEU A 107 -11.52 2.82 -10.73
N PRO A 108 -11.71 3.42 -11.92
CA PRO A 108 -12.27 2.69 -13.06
C PRO A 108 -11.43 1.44 -13.37
N ILE A 109 -12.09 0.32 -13.67
CA ILE A 109 -11.42 -1.00 -13.84
C ILE A 109 -10.32 -1.01 -14.92
N ASN A 110 -10.49 -0.18 -15.96
CA ASN A 110 -9.55 -0.08 -17.07
C ASN A 110 -8.31 0.78 -16.77
N GLU A 111 -8.25 1.43 -15.60
CA GLU A 111 -7.10 2.24 -15.21
C GLU A 111 -6.08 1.37 -14.46
N PRO A 112 -4.85 1.20 -14.97
CA PRO A 112 -3.87 0.39 -14.28
C PRO A 112 -3.34 1.10 -13.02
N ILE A 113 -2.87 0.30 -12.06
CA ILE A 113 -2.29 0.77 -10.79
C ILE A 113 -0.88 0.22 -10.65
N ASP A 114 0.07 1.10 -10.32
CA ASP A 114 1.44 0.69 -10.02
C ASP A 114 1.57 0.22 -8.58
N LEU A 115 2.12 -0.98 -8.37
CA LEU A 115 2.49 -1.50 -7.07
C LEU A 115 4.01 -1.43 -6.94
N LEU A 116 4.51 -0.46 -6.20
CA LEU A 116 5.93 -0.22 -6.01
C LEU A 116 6.44 -1.08 -4.85
N ASN A 117 7.15 -2.16 -5.16
CA ASN A 117 7.73 -3.04 -4.15
C ASN A 117 9.24 -2.79 -4.04
N VAL A 118 9.64 -2.13 -2.94
CA VAL A 118 11.04 -1.85 -2.64
C VAL A 118 11.64 -3.02 -1.87
N ALA A 119 12.80 -3.47 -2.31
CA ALA A 119 13.51 -4.57 -1.67
C ALA A 119 15.00 -4.25 -1.57
N PHE A 120 15.55 -4.39 -0.37
CA PHE A 120 16.98 -4.24 -0.11
C PHE A 120 17.62 -5.63 -0.14
N PHE A 121 18.66 -5.81 -0.94
CA PHE A 121 19.31 -7.11 -1.05
C PHE A 121 20.84 -7.01 -1.02
N SER A 122 21.45 -8.06 -0.51
CA SER A 122 22.85 -8.36 -0.74
C SER A 122 22.93 -9.31 -1.93
N ALA A 123 23.91 -9.14 -2.82
CA ALA A 123 24.08 -10.00 -4.01
C ALA A 123 24.25 -11.51 -3.69
N VAL A 124 24.41 -11.85 -2.40
CA VAL A 124 24.68 -13.19 -1.89
C VAL A 124 23.44 -13.86 -1.25
N SER A 125 22.31 -13.16 -1.15
CA SER A 125 21.11 -13.67 -0.45
C SER A 125 19.97 -14.09 -1.38
N ALA A 126 19.11 -14.96 -0.87
CA ALA A 126 17.82 -15.31 -1.47
C ALA A 126 16.95 -14.05 -1.74
N PRO A 127 15.88 -14.14 -2.57
CA PRO A 127 15.01 -13.00 -2.82
C PRO A 127 14.51 -12.42 -1.49
N PRO A 128 14.50 -11.08 -1.31
CA PRO A 128 14.04 -10.47 -0.07
C PRO A 128 12.63 -10.93 0.30
N ALA A 129 12.37 -11.19 1.58
CA ALA A 129 11.09 -11.70 2.07
C ALA A 129 9.90 -10.84 1.58
N ASP A 130 10.06 -9.51 1.62
CA ASP A 130 9.05 -8.55 1.14
C ASP A 130 8.70 -8.71 -0.35
N ARG A 131 9.64 -9.20 -1.17
CA ARG A 131 9.36 -9.50 -2.58
C ARG A 131 8.46 -10.74 -2.71
N GLN A 132 8.69 -11.75 -1.88
CA GLN A 132 7.88 -12.97 -1.89
C GLN A 132 6.46 -12.69 -1.41
N THR A 133 6.33 -11.99 -0.28
CA THR A 133 5.02 -11.58 0.27
C THR A 133 4.29 -10.64 -0.69
N GLY A 134 4.99 -9.70 -1.32
CA GLY A 134 4.42 -8.84 -2.36
C GLY A 134 3.85 -9.63 -3.54
N LEU A 135 4.58 -10.62 -4.06
CA LEU A 135 4.09 -11.45 -5.16
C LEU A 135 2.89 -12.33 -4.74
N GLN A 136 2.89 -12.86 -3.51
CA GLN A 136 1.75 -13.62 -2.99
C GLN A 136 0.51 -12.74 -2.87
N ALA A 137 0.64 -11.56 -2.24
CA ALA A 137 -0.46 -10.62 -2.09
C ALA A 137 -1.01 -10.12 -3.44
N LEU A 138 -0.15 -9.99 -4.46
CA LEU A 138 -0.59 -9.67 -5.82
C LEU A 138 -1.58 -10.72 -6.36
N THR A 139 -1.36 -12.01 -6.09
CA THR A 139 -2.28 -13.08 -6.53
C THR A 139 -3.64 -13.06 -5.82
N GLU A 140 -3.72 -12.40 -4.66
CA GLU A 140 -4.96 -12.25 -3.89
C GLU A 140 -5.76 -11.00 -4.29
N LEU A 141 -5.15 -10.07 -5.06
CA LEU A 141 -5.83 -8.89 -5.58
C LEU A 141 -6.77 -9.26 -6.73
N ASN A 142 -7.66 -8.32 -7.07
CA ASN A 142 -8.62 -8.49 -8.16
C ASN A 142 -7.88 -8.77 -9.49
N PRO A 143 -8.05 -9.96 -10.10
CA PRO A 143 -7.33 -10.34 -11.32
C PRO A 143 -7.84 -9.62 -12.57
N GLU A 144 -9.01 -8.99 -12.52
CA GLU A 144 -9.56 -8.23 -13.66
C GLU A 144 -8.87 -6.88 -13.86
N ARG A 145 -8.18 -6.37 -12.83
CA ARG A 145 -7.41 -5.12 -12.94
C ARG A 145 -6.01 -5.40 -13.45
N HIS A 146 -5.51 -4.49 -14.29
CA HIS A 146 -4.09 -4.46 -14.65
C HIS A 146 -3.25 -3.87 -13.52
N TRP A 147 -2.52 -4.73 -12.81
CA TRP A 147 -1.56 -4.35 -11.77
C TRP A 147 -0.15 -4.34 -12.33
N ASN A 148 0.50 -3.18 -12.29
CA ASN A 148 1.91 -3.06 -12.64
C ASN A 148 2.76 -3.31 -11.40
N PHE A 149 3.19 -4.55 -11.17
CA PHE A 149 4.09 -4.83 -10.05
C PHE A 149 5.51 -4.36 -10.39
N VAL A 150 5.95 -3.24 -9.84
CA VAL A 150 7.25 -2.63 -10.12
C VAL A 150 8.24 -3.01 -9.03
N LYS A 151 9.27 -3.75 -9.45
CA LYS A 151 10.37 -4.21 -8.60
C LYS A 151 11.42 -3.12 -8.46
N ILE A 152 11.61 -2.60 -7.25
CA ILE A 152 12.62 -1.59 -6.94
C ILE A 152 13.69 -2.25 -6.07
N ASP A 153 14.66 -2.86 -6.75
CA ASP A 153 15.71 -3.65 -6.10
C ASP A 153 16.94 -2.78 -5.85
N ILE A 154 17.30 -2.61 -4.59
CA ILE A 154 18.38 -1.73 -4.15
C ILE A 154 19.47 -2.56 -3.48
N ASN A 155 20.70 -2.44 -3.97
CA ASN A 155 21.85 -3.10 -3.34
C ASN A 155 22.33 -2.31 -2.11
N LEU A 156 23.00 -2.99 -1.17
CA LEU A 156 23.44 -2.37 0.09
C LEU A 156 24.39 -1.17 -0.08
N ASN A 157 25.23 -1.16 -1.13
CA ASN A 157 26.14 -0.02 -1.37
C ASN A 157 25.35 1.22 -1.83
N GLU A 158 24.37 1.05 -2.71
CA GLU A 158 23.47 2.12 -3.14
C GLU A 158 22.64 2.64 -1.95
N LEU A 159 22.07 1.74 -1.15
CA LEU A 159 21.35 2.09 0.07
C LEU A 159 22.22 2.92 1.00
N GLN A 160 23.42 2.44 1.33
CA GLN A 160 24.32 3.15 2.24
C GLN A 160 24.70 4.54 1.70
N HIS A 161 25.02 4.64 0.42
CA HIS A 161 25.38 5.90 -0.22
C HIS A 161 24.27 6.95 -0.10
N TYR A 162 23.03 6.60 -0.49
CA TYR A 162 21.90 7.54 -0.41
C TYR A 162 21.44 7.78 1.02
N ARG A 163 21.57 6.78 1.89
CA ARG A 163 21.27 6.92 3.32
C ARG A 163 22.12 8.00 3.96
N GLU A 164 23.42 7.97 3.69
CA GLU A 164 24.39 8.91 4.28
C GLU A 164 24.36 10.29 3.65
N SER A 165 24.09 10.40 2.35
CA SER A 165 24.14 11.67 1.61
C SER A 165 22.83 12.45 1.66
N ILE A 166 21.68 11.78 1.54
CA ILE A 166 20.39 12.43 1.31
C ILE A 166 19.35 11.99 2.34
N ILE A 167 19.05 10.70 2.42
CA ILE A 167 17.85 10.19 3.11
C ILE A 167 17.84 10.64 4.57
N LYS A 168 18.93 10.43 5.33
CA LYS A 168 19.01 10.82 6.75
C LYS A 168 18.65 12.29 7.02
N ASN A 169 18.94 13.17 6.07
CA ASN A 169 18.68 14.61 6.20
C ASN A 169 17.21 14.93 5.87
N VAL A 170 16.62 14.22 4.90
CA VAL A 170 15.23 14.40 4.48
C VAL A 170 14.25 13.79 5.50
N ILE A 171 14.64 12.74 6.20
CA ILE A 171 13.80 12.03 7.19
C ILE A 171 14.11 12.43 8.64
N TYR A 172 14.82 13.55 8.83
CA TYR A 172 15.14 14.07 10.15
C TYR A 172 13.86 14.21 11.01
N PRO A 173 13.86 13.80 12.30
CA PRO A 173 15.03 13.50 13.13
C PRO A 173 15.61 12.09 13.02
N CYS A 174 15.01 11.19 12.23
CA CYS A 174 15.48 9.80 12.05
C CYS A 174 15.81 9.11 13.38
N SER A 175 14.90 9.17 14.35
CA SER A 175 15.19 8.80 15.74
C SER A 175 15.15 7.29 15.98
N THR A 176 14.57 6.53 15.05
CA THR A 176 14.44 5.08 15.15
C THR A 176 14.93 4.36 13.90
N VAL A 177 15.23 3.06 14.05
CA VAL A 177 15.53 2.16 12.92
C VAL A 177 14.34 2.04 11.97
N LEU A 178 13.11 2.19 12.49
CA LEU A 178 11.90 2.14 11.68
C LEU A 178 11.79 3.39 10.80
N ASP A 179 12.17 4.57 11.32
CA ASP A 179 12.22 5.81 10.53
C ASP A 179 13.19 5.66 9.35
N ASP A 180 14.39 5.10 9.60
CA ASP A 180 15.40 4.84 8.55
C ASP A 180 14.86 3.87 7.50
N SER A 181 14.23 2.78 7.93
CA SER A 181 13.70 1.73 7.05
C SER A 181 12.55 2.25 6.17
N ILE A 182 11.53 2.86 6.77
CA ILE A 182 10.37 3.41 6.05
C ILE A 182 10.81 4.59 5.19
N GLY A 183 11.64 5.47 5.73
CA GLY A 183 12.16 6.63 5.03
C GLY A 183 12.98 6.27 3.80
N SER A 184 13.83 5.25 3.92
CA SER A 184 14.59 4.71 2.79
C SER A 184 13.67 4.12 1.74
N ALA A 185 12.73 3.24 2.12
CA ALA A 185 11.80 2.64 1.18
C ALA A 185 10.97 3.71 0.43
N LEU A 186 10.48 4.72 1.16
CA LEU A 186 9.72 5.83 0.58
C LEU A 186 10.56 6.65 -0.40
N TRP A 187 11.81 6.97 -0.03
CA TRP A 187 12.71 7.72 -0.90
C TRP A 187 13.00 6.97 -2.21
N PHE A 188 13.30 5.67 -2.11
CA PHE A 188 13.58 4.83 -3.28
C PHE A 188 12.34 4.66 -4.18
N ALA A 189 11.16 4.46 -3.58
CA ALA A 189 9.89 4.38 -4.30
C ALA A 189 9.55 5.69 -5.02
N ALA A 190 9.78 6.83 -4.36
CA ALA A 190 9.47 8.16 -4.91
C ALA A 190 10.27 8.50 -6.18
N ARG A 191 11.39 7.81 -6.45
CA ARG A 191 12.13 7.96 -7.71
C ARG A 191 11.35 7.45 -8.92
N GLY A 192 10.36 6.58 -8.71
CA GLY A 192 9.55 5.98 -9.78
C GLY A 192 10.36 5.08 -10.73
N ASN A 193 11.54 4.62 -10.30
CA ASN A 193 12.46 3.82 -11.12
C ASN A 193 12.49 2.39 -10.61
N GLY A 194 12.12 1.43 -11.47
CA GLY A 194 12.16 0.01 -11.17
C GLY A 194 11.95 -0.84 -12.42
N ILE A 195 11.91 -2.16 -12.22
CA ILE A 195 11.72 -3.15 -13.29
C ILE A 195 10.31 -3.72 -13.15
N LEU A 196 9.50 -3.58 -14.20
CA LEU A 196 8.17 -4.20 -14.24
C LEU A 196 8.32 -5.72 -14.10
N HIS A 197 7.51 -6.31 -13.21
CA HIS A 197 7.35 -7.75 -13.16
C HIS A 197 6.68 -8.19 -14.46
N GLN A 198 7.43 -8.92 -15.28
CA GLN A 198 6.83 -9.64 -16.38
C GLN A 198 6.25 -10.91 -15.77
N ASP A 199 4.93 -11.01 -15.76
CA ASP A 199 4.31 -12.32 -15.71
C ASP A 199 4.85 -13.08 -16.92
N ASN A 200 5.60 -14.15 -16.68
CA ASN A 200 5.83 -15.14 -17.72
C ASN A 200 4.45 -15.74 -18.03
N VAL A 201 3.71 -15.07 -18.91
CA VAL A 201 2.58 -15.66 -19.62
C VAL A 201 3.22 -16.55 -20.69
N PRO A 202 3.16 -17.90 -20.59
CA PRO A 202 3.32 -18.73 -21.78
C PRO A 202 2.23 -18.43 -22.81
#